data_AF-A0A521I9G1-F1
#
_entry.id   AF-A0A521I9G1-F1
#
_cell.length_a   1.000
_cell.length_b   1.000
_cell.length_c   1.000
_cell.angle_alpha   90.00
_cell.angle_beta   90.00
_cell.angle_gamma   90.00
#
_symmetry.space_group_name_H-M   'P 1'
#
loop_
_entity.id
_entity.type
_entity.pdbx_description
1 polymer ?
#
loop_
_entity_poly.entity_id
_entity_poly.type
_entity_poly.pdbx_seq_one_letter_code
_entity_poly.pdbx_strand_id
1 'polypeptide(L)'
;MTIATDPRAQIKANLARLLPYVRFLKVKDYESTTYFEQCDTPKFEPDQTFYNSLDGKTYKVLTILLSMKSFPRVLASMTAMEAGAYALDRCLREKWTVTEDNLRSVLVHLEMEM
;
A
#
# COMPACT_ATOMS: atom_id res chain seq x y z
N MET A 1 -29.95 -6.59 8.33
CA MET A 1 -28.72 -6.16 9.04
C MET A 1 -27.62 -6.00 8.01
N THR A 2 -27.41 -4.79 7.51
CA THR A 2 -26.26 -4.45 6.67
C THR A 2 -25.04 -4.42 7.57
N ILE A 3 -24.19 -5.44 7.49
CA ILE A 3 -22.88 -5.42 8.14
C ILE A 3 -22.13 -4.27 7.47
N ALA A 4 -22.05 -3.12 8.14
CA ALA A 4 -21.20 -2.03 7.70
C ALA A 4 -19.76 -2.55 7.77
N THR A 5 -19.27 -3.09 6.66
CA THR A 5 -17.89 -3.52 6.54
C THR A 5 -17.05 -2.26 6.68
N ASP A 6 -16.24 -2.18 7.74
CA ASP A 6 -15.33 -1.06 7.95
C ASP A 6 -14.56 -0.82 6.64
N PRO A 7 -14.68 0.37 6.02
CA PRO A 7 -14.01 0.68 4.77
C PRO A 7 -12.50 0.37 4.83
N ARG A 8 -11.87 0.56 5.99
CA ARG A 8 -10.45 0.25 6.22
C ARG A 8 -10.18 -1.25 6.22
N ALA A 9 -11.07 -2.04 6.82
CA ALA A 9 -10.97 -3.50 6.82
C ALA A 9 -11.16 -4.07 5.40
N GLN A 10 -12.08 -3.51 4.62
CA GLN A 10 -12.29 -3.91 3.22
C GLN A 10 -11.07 -3.60 2.35
N ILE A 11 -10.47 -2.42 2.53
CA ILE A 11 -9.24 -2.00 1.86
C ILE A 11 -8.08 -2.95 2.20
N LYS A 12 -7.91 -3.32 3.49
CA LYS A 12 -6.86 -4.28 3.92
C LYS A 12 -7.10 -5.69 3.38
N ALA A 13 -8.34 -6.15 3.34
CA ALA A 13 -8.70 -7.45 2.76
C ALA A 13 -8.42 -7.50 1.25
N ASN A 14 -8.72 -6.40 0.53
CA ASN A 14 -8.38 -6.26 -0.88
C ASN A 14 -6.87 -6.31 -1.09
N LEU A 15 -6.08 -5.62 -0.26
CA LEU A 15 -4.63 -5.67 -0.33
C LEU A 15 -4.09 -7.09 -0.12
N ALA A 16 -4.53 -7.77 0.94
CA ALA A 16 -4.11 -9.14 1.24
C ALA A 16 -4.45 -10.14 0.12
N ARG A 17 -5.60 -9.94 -0.54
CA ARG A 17 -6.06 -10.81 -1.63
C ARG A 17 -5.35 -10.53 -2.94
N LEU A 18 -5.15 -9.25 -3.26
CA LEU A 18 -4.69 -8.83 -4.58
C LEU A 18 -3.16 -8.84 -4.66
N LEU A 19 -2.47 -8.48 -3.58
CA LEU A 19 -1.03 -8.29 -3.55
C LEU A 19 -0.44 -8.68 -2.18
N PRO A 20 -0.48 -9.97 -1.78
CA PRO A 20 0.10 -10.43 -0.51
C PRO A 20 1.62 -10.24 -0.41
N TYR A 21 2.26 -9.88 -1.52
CA TYR A 21 3.69 -9.66 -1.66
C TYR A 21 4.08 -8.17 -1.65
N VAL A 22 3.15 -7.24 -1.43
CA VAL A 22 3.48 -5.81 -1.37
C VAL A 22 3.46 -5.32 0.07
N ARG A 23 4.51 -4.59 0.46
CA ARG A 23 4.61 -3.91 1.76
C ARG A 23 4.82 -2.43 1.54
N PHE A 24 4.01 -1.61 2.20
CA PHE A 24 4.20 -0.16 2.24
C PHE A 24 4.91 0.23 3.53
N LEU A 25 5.99 0.98 3.41
CA LEU A 25 6.77 1.46 4.56
C LEU A 25 6.74 2.98 4.62
N LYS A 26 6.46 3.51 5.81
CA LYS A 26 6.54 4.94 6.09
C LYS A 26 8.00 5.34 6.27
N VAL A 27 8.46 6.35 5.53
CA VAL A 27 9.81 6.93 5.67
C VAL A 27 9.72 8.44 5.83
N LYS A 28 10.74 9.07 6.41
CA LYS A 28 10.76 10.53 6.56
C LYS A 28 10.78 11.22 5.19
N ASP A 29 11.73 10.81 4.37
CA ASP A 29 11.93 11.20 2.98
C ASP A 29 12.52 10.00 2.22
N TYR A 30 12.64 10.13 0.89
CA TYR A 30 13.14 9.05 0.04
C TYR A 30 14.65 8.81 0.14
N GLU A 31 15.39 9.71 0.79
CA GLU A 31 16.83 9.56 1.06
C GLU A 31 17.08 8.88 2.41
N SER A 32 16.06 8.77 3.24
CA SER A 32 16.12 8.12 4.55
C SER A 32 16.43 6.63 4.43
N THR A 33 17.44 6.18 5.19
CA THR A 33 17.78 4.76 5.34
C THR A 33 16.94 4.05 6.40
N THR A 34 16.13 4.80 7.16
CA THR A 34 15.26 4.29 8.21
C THR A 34 13.79 4.42 7.84
N TYR A 35 13.01 3.40 8.20
CA TYR A 35 11.56 3.37 8.08
C TYR A 35 10.91 3.32 9.46
N PHE A 36 9.69 3.81 9.54
CA PHE A 36 8.86 3.77 10.74
C PHE A 36 8.01 2.49 10.69
N GLU A 37 8.30 1.54 11.59
CA GLU A 37 7.49 0.32 11.71
C GLU A 37 6.10 0.67 12.25
N GLN A 38 5.05 0.25 11.55
CA GLN A 38 3.66 0.45 11.95
C GLN A 38 3.04 -0.89 12.33
N CYS A 39 2.03 -0.88 13.18
CA CYS A 39 1.42 -2.10 13.73
C CYS A 39 0.85 -3.06 12.68
N ASP A 40 0.52 -2.55 11.49
CA ASP A 40 -0.02 -3.30 10.36
C ASP A 40 1.01 -3.59 9.26
N THR A 41 2.29 -3.27 9.50
CA THR A 41 3.37 -3.55 8.56
C THR A 41 3.69 -5.05 8.56
N PRO A 42 3.46 -5.78 7.45
CA PRO A 42 3.80 -7.19 7.37
C PRO A 42 5.32 -7.39 7.43
N LYS A 43 5.74 -8.44 8.14
CA LYS A 43 7.15 -8.85 8.21
C LYS A 43 7.43 -9.84 7.10
N PHE A 44 8.36 -9.46 6.24
CA PHE A 44 8.85 -10.28 5.15
C PHE A 44 10.36 -10.38 5.25
N GLU A 45 10.89 -11.55 4.93
CA GLU A 45 12.32 -11.72 4.74
C GLU A 45 12.74 -11.00 3.44
N PRO A 46 13.97 -10.45 3.38
CA PRO A 46 14.55 -10.01 2.12
C PRO A 46 14.48 -11.13 1.07
N ASP A 47 14.13 -10.78 -0.17
CA ASP A 47 13.96 -11.72 -1.29
C ASP A 47 12.88 -12.82 -1.11
N GLN A 48 12.02 -12.72 -0.10
CA GLN A 48 10.89 -13.62 0.04
C GLN A 48 10.02 -13.59 -1.22
N THR A 49 9.54 -14.76 -1.62
CA THR A 49 8.65 -14.92 -2.78
C THR A 49 7.30 -15.46 -2.36
N PHE A 50 6.25 -15.03 -3.04
CA PHE A 50 4.88 -15.47 -2.82
C PHE A 50 4.28 -16.03 -4.11
N TYR A 51 3.77 -17.26 -4.04
CA TYR A 51 3.02 -17.85 -5.12
C TYR A 51 1.56 -17.36 -5.09
N ASN A 52 1.08 -16.81 -6.20
CA ASN A 52 -0.31 -16.44 -6.38
C ASN A 52 -1.04 -17.57 -7.13
N SER A 53 -1.97 -18.23 -6.45
CA SER A 53 -2.77 -19.31 -7.05
C SER A 53 -3.79 -18.84 -8.08
N LEU A 54 -4.13 -17.54 -8.11
CA LEU A 54 -5.11 -17.00 -9.05
C LEU A 54 -4.55 -16.85 -10.48
N ASP A 55 -3.27 -16.52 -10.61
CA ASP A 55 -2.61 -16.32 -11.91
C ASP A 55 -1.47 -17.32 -12.17
N GLY A 56 -1.15 -18.19 -11.20
CA GLY A 56 -0.11 -19.21 -11.31
C GLY A 56 1.32 -18.67 -11.29
N LYS A 57 1.53 -17.42 -10.86
CA LYS A 57 2.84 -16.76 -10.88
C LYS A 57 3.42 -16.59 -9.48
N THR A 58 4.75 -16.60 -9.43
CA THR A 58 5.51 -16.27 -8.22
C THR A 58 5.99 -14.83 -8.29
N TYR A 59 5.69 -14.06 -7.25
CA TYR A 59 6.09 -12.67 -7.11
C TYR A 59 7.13 -12.52 -6.02
N LYS A 60 8.13 -11.67 -6.24
CA LYS A 60 9.02 -11.22 -5.17
C LYS A 60 8.30 -10.21 -4.29
N VAL A 61 8.68 -10.14 -3.02
CA VAL A 61 8.23 -9.06 -2.15
C VAL A 61 8.65 -7.72 -2.74
N LEU A 62 7.65 -6.85 -2.93
CA LEU A 62 7.86 -5.48 -3.33
C LEU A 62 7.68 -4.58 -2.10
N THR A 63 8.74 -3.88 -1.73
CA THR A 63 8.68 -2.85 -0.70
C THR A 63 8.52 -1.50 -1.39
N ILE A 64 7.43 -0.78 -1.08
CA ILE A 64 7.17 0.56 -1.58
C ILE A 64 7.31 1.54 -0.43
N LEU A 65 8.15 2.55 -0.62
CA LEU A 65 8.38 3.58 0.39
C LEU A 65 7.39 4.73 0.21
N LEU A 66 6.78 5.18 1.29
CA LEU A 66 5.88 6.34 1.32
C LEU A 66 6.51 7.43 2.20
N SER A 67 6.86 8.56 1.58
CA SER A 67 7.54 9.67 2.24
C SER A 67 6.56 10.58 2.96
N MET A 68 6.81 10.84 4.25
CA MET A 68 6.09 11.85 5.04
C MET A 68 6.26 13.26 4.50
N LYS A 69 7.42 13.56 3.91
CA LYS A 69 7.66 14.84 3.24
C LYS A 69 6.81 15.00 1.98
N SER A 70 6.51 13.90 1.29
CA SER A 70 5.74 13.90 0.03
C SER A 70 4.23 13.80 0.28
N PHE A 71 3.82 13.05 1.30
CA PHE A 71 2.41 12.79 1.64
C PHE A 71 2.12 13.08 3.13
N PRO A 72 2.31 14.34 3.58
CA PRO A 72 2.22 14.67 5.00
C PRO A 72 0.83 14.50 5.60
N ARG A 73 -0.25 14.94 4.93
CA ARG A 73 -1.62 14.82 5.47
C ARG A 73 -2.11 13.39 5.43
N VAL A 74 -1.83 12.67 4.34
CA VAL A 74 -2.17 11.26 4.19
C VAL A 74 -1.51 10.45 5.30
N LEU A 75 -0.18 10.53 5.45
CA LEU A 75 0.54 9.72 6.43
C LEU A 75 0.40 10.22 7.88
N ALA A 76 -0.21 11.39 8.10
CA ALA A 76 -0.70 11.81 9.42
C ALA A 76 -2.07 11.18 9.76
N SER A 77 -2.90 10.92 8.75
CA SER A 77 -4.28 10.47 8.92
C SER A 77 -4.46 8.95 8.82
N MET A 78 -3.53 8.26 8.18
CA MET A 78 -3.59 6.81 7.97
C MET A 78 -2.20 6.16 8.00
N THR A 79 -2.17 4.83 8.17
CA THR A 79 -0.93 4.06 8.07
C THR A 79 -0.44 3.99 6.62
N ALA A 80 0.85 3.67 6.41
CA ALA A 80 1.39 3.46 5.06
C ALA A 80 0.68 2.30 4.35
N MET A 81 0.27 1.28 5.10
CA MET A 81 -0.50 0.16 4.56
C MET A 81 -1.91 0.58 4.15
N GLU A 82 -2.59 1.42 4.93
CA GLU A 82 -3.89 1.98 4.57
C GLU A 82 -3.80 2.88 3.32
N ALA A 83 -2.81 3.77 3.28
CA ALA A 83 -2.55 4.64 2.14
C ALA A 83 -2.23 3.82 0.87
N GLY A 84 -1.30 2.88 1.00
CA GLY A 84 -0.91 2.01 -0.10
C GLY A 84 -2.07 1.18 -0.62
N ALA A 85 -2.91 0.65 0.27
CA ALA A 85 -4.09 -0.12 -0.10
C ALA A 85 -5.17 0.74 -0.76
N TYR A 86 -5.36 1.99 -0.32
CA TYR A 86 -6.23 2.95 -1.03
C TYR A 86 -5.74 3.19 -2.46
N ALA A 87 -4.44 3.48 -2.62
CA ALA A 87 -3.84 3.71 -3.93
C ALA A 87 -3.99 2.49 -4.85
N LEU A 88 -3.80 1.30 -4.28
CA LEU A 88 -3.97 0.03 -4.97
C LEU A 88 -5.40 -0.18 -5.48
N ASP A 89 -6.37 -0.03 -4.59
CA ASP A 89 -7.78 -0.24 -4.88
C ASP A 89 -8.23 0.70 -6.00
N ARG A 90 -7.76 1.95 -5.97
CA ARG A 90 -8.04 2.93 -7.01
C ARG A 90 -7.42 2.56 -8.36
N CYS A 91 -6.14 2.22 -8.40
CA CYS A 91 -5.49 1.74 -9.63
C CYS A 91 -6.24 0.55 -10.25
N LEU A 92 -6.68 -0.41 -9.43
CA LEU A 92 -7.41 -1.58 -9.90
C LEU A 92 -8.81 -1.24 -10.43
N ARG A 93 -9.54 -0.35 -9.74
CA ARG A 93 -10.86 0.13 -10.19
C ARG A 93 -10.76 0.90 -11.51
N GLU A 94 -9.73 1.71 -11.67
CA GLU A 94 -9.49 2.50 -12.87
C GLU A 94 -8.77 1.70 -13.97
N LYS A 95 -8.51 0.41 -13.73
CA LYS A 95 -7.80 -0.52 -14.65
C LYS A 95 -6.41 -0.02 -15.05
N TRP A 96 -5.76 0.73 -14.17
CA TRP A 96 -4.38 1.17 -14.35
C TRP A 96 -3.42 0.05 -13.99
N THR A 97 -2.27 0.02 -14.68
CA THR A 97 -1.17 -0.87 -14.31
C THR A 97 -0.67 -0.47 -12.92
N VAL A 98 -0.52 -1.45 -12.02
CA VAL A 98 -0.02 -1.20 -10.66
C VAL A 98 1.49 -1.02 -10.73
N THR A 99 1.92 0.23 -10.88
CA THR A 99 3.32 0.67 -10.82
C THR A 99 3.51 1.60 -9.63
N GLU A 100 4.76 1.75 -9.17
CA GLU A 100 5.07 2.68 -8.08
C GLU A 100 4.66 4.13 -8.41
N ASP A 101 4.88 4.56 -9.66
CA ASP A 101 4.48 5.90 -10.12
C ASP A 101 2.97 6.10 -10.08
N ASN A 102 2.19 5.13 -10.54
CA ASN A 102 0.73 5.21 -10.51
C ASN A 102 0.19 5.23 -9.08
N LEU A 103 0.76 4.39 -8.20
CA LEU A 103 0.39 4.39 -6.78
C LEU A 103 0.69 5.73 -6.12
N ARG A 104 1.89 6.30 -6.37
CA ARG A 104 2.27 7.63 -5.85
C ARG A 104 1.38 8.73 -6.43
N SER A 105 1.03 8.67 -7.71
CA SER A 105 0.11 9.62 -8.35
C SER A 105 -1.26 9.63 -7.66
N VAL A 106 -1.84 8.46 -7.37
CA VAL A 106 -3.10 8.39 -6.61
C VAL A 106 -2.94 9.02 -5.22
N LEU A 107 -1.82 8.78 -4.54
CA LEU A 107 -1.55 9.39 -3.24
C LEU A 107 -1.36 10.91 -3.30
N VAL A 108 -0.80 11.46 -4.38
CA VAL A 108 -0.74 12.91 -4.60
C VAL A 108 -2.15 13.50 -4.69
N HIS A 109 -3.04 12.85 -5.44
CA HIS A 109 -4.43 13.31 -5.55
C HIS A 109 -5.14 13.25 -4.20
N LEU A 110 -5.00 12.15 -3.47
CA LEU A 110 -5.58 12.01 -2.13
C LEU A 110 -5.02 13.06 -1.17
N GLU A 111 -3.72 13.32 -1.22
CA GLU A 111 -3.08 14.35 -0.42
C GLU A 111 -3.72 15.71 -0.73
N MET A 112 -3.95 16.07 -2.00
CA MET A 112 -4.60 17.33 -2.37
C MET A 112 -6.06 17.46 -1.88
N GLU A 113 -6.78 16.34 -1.80
CA GLU A 113 -8.20 16.31 -1.39
C GLU A 113 -8.43 16.39 0.13
N MET A 114 -7.42 16.09 0.96
CA MET A 114 -7.49 16.12 2.44
C MET A 114 -7.36 17.50 3.05
#